data_AF-A0A848UNR8-F1
#
_entry.id   AF-A0A848UNR8-F1
#
_cell.length_a   1.000
_cell.length_b   1.000
_cell.length_c   1.000
_cell.angle_alpha   90.00
_cell.angle_beta   90.00
_cell.angle_gamma   90.00
#
_symmetry.space_group_name_H-M   'P 1'
#
loop_
_entity.id
_entity.type
_entity.pdbx_description
1 polymer ?
#
loop_
_entity_poly.entity_id
_entity_poly.type
_entity_poly.pdbx_seq_one_letter_code
_entity_poly.pdbx_strand_id
1 'polypeptide(L)' 'MEKYKIKIICDHCKGNGYLRESNGSYTEVHQCPTCNSQGEVMAEVYEQLINDIPEGATGKEIAEILEGDKKVTLQ' A
#
# COMPACT_ATOMS: atom_id res chain seq x y z
N MET A 1 -6.98 -19.98 9.90
CA MET A 1 -7.55 -18.63 9.75
C MET A 1 -7.42 -18.28 8.29
N GLU A 2 -8.53 -17.89 7.67
CA GLU A 2 -8.58 -17.57 6.24
C GLU A 2 -7.97 -16.18 5.98
N LYS A 3 -7.26 -16.07 4.87
CA LYS A 3 -6.64 -14.83 4.41
C LYS A 3 -7.39 -14.35 3.17
N TYR A 4 -7.62 -13.05 3.12
CA TYR A 4 -8.28 -12.37 2.02
C TYR A 4 -7.32 -11.42 1.34
N LYS A 5 -7.48 -11.30 0.03
CA LYS A 5 -6.73 -10.34 -0.77
C LYS A 5 -7.54 -9.07 -0.90
N ILE A 6 -7.00 -7.97 -0.40
CA ILE A 6 -7.58 -6.63 -0.55
C ILE A 6 -6.61 -5.73 -1.32
N LYS A 7 -7.14 -4.66 -1.90
CA LYS A 7 -6.32 -3.59 -2.46
C LYS A 7 -6.04 -2.54 -1.40
N ILE A 8 -4.80 -2.05 -1.37
CA ILE A 8 -4.34 -1.03 -0.44
C ILE A 8 -3.57 0.04 -1.20
N ILE A 9 -3.51 1.25 -0.65
CA ILE A 9 -2.77 2.35 -1.28
C ILE A 9 -1.28 2.02 -1.26
N CYS A 10 -0.63 2.18 -2.41
CA CYS A 10 0.81 1.99 -2.53
C CYS A 10 1.56 3.07 -1.73
N ASP A 11 2.26 2.64 -0.70
CA ASP A 11 3.03 3.53 0.18
C ASP A 11 4.17 4.27 -0.52
N HIS A 12 4.69 3.72 -1.61
CA HIS A 12 5.82 4.31 -2.33
C HIS A 12 5.40 5.53 -3.16
N CYS A 13 4.31 5.44 -3.91
CA CYS A 13 3.79 6.55 -4.74
C CYS A 13 2.62 7.31 -4.11
N LYS A 14 2.19 6.91 -2.90
CA LYS A 14 1.06 7.51 -2.18
C LYS A 14 -0.23 7.54 -3.03
N GLY A 15 -0.50 6.43 -3.74
CA GLY A 15 -1.71 6.29 -4.55
C GLY A 15 -1.62 6.81 -5.98
N ASN A 16 -0.56 7.52 -6.36
CA ASN A 16 -0.53 8.24 -7.64
C ASN A 16 -0.08 7.40 -8.84
N GLY A 17 0.54 6.23 -8.60
CA GLY A 17 1.12 5.39 -9.65
C GLY A 17 2.45 5.90 -10.24
N TYR A 18 2.94 7.06 -9.82
CA TYR A 18 4.21 7.62 -10.27
C TYR A 18 4.94 8.32 -9.12
N LEU A 19 6.24 8.53 -9.31
CA LEU A 19 7.12 9.28 -8.43
C LEU A 19 7.53 10.56 -9.15
N ARG A 20 7.53 11.68 -8.43
CA ARG A 20 8.04 12.97 -8.93
C ARG A 20 9.34 13.27 -8.21
N GLU A 21 10.40 13.43 -8.97
CA GLU A 21 11.69 13.88 -8.46
C GLU A 21 11.97 15.26 -9.02
N SER A 22 12.21 16.23 -8.14
CA SER A 22 12.50 17.60 -8.54
C SER A 22 13.83 18.03 -7.96
N ASN A 23 14.70 18.61 -8.78
CA ASN A 23 16.00 19.14 -8.33
C ASN A 23 16.16 20.63 -8.68
N GLY A 24 15.13 21.39 -8.36
CA GLY A 24 15.10 22.85 -8.55
C GLY A 24 14.63 23.22 -9.95
N SER A 25 15.47 23.04 -10.97
CA SER A 25 15.19 23.54 -12.34
C SER A 25 14.44 22.55 -13.23
N TYR A 26 14.35 21.27 -12.85
CA TYR A 26 13.59 20.28 -13.60
C TYR A 26 12.85 19.32 -12.67
N THR A 27 11.76 18.78 -13.21
CA THR A 27 10.98 17.72 -12.58
C THR A 27 10.94 16.52 -13.52
N GLU A 28 11.35 15.37 -13.01
CA GLU A 28 11.20 14.09 -13.68
C GLU A 28 10.01 13.33 -13.09
N VAL A 29 9.31 12.60 -13.95
CA VAL A 29 8.18 11.75 -13.57
C VAL A 29 8.52 10.32 -13.97
N HIS A 30 8.66 9.47 -12.95
CA HIS A 30 8.98 8.06 -13.11
C HIS A 30 7.77 7.21 -12.73
N GLN A 31 7.49 6.17 -13.49
CA GLN A 31 6.43 5.21 -13.13
C GLN A 31 6.80 4.52 -11.83
N CYS A 32 5.84 4.35 -10.93
CA CYS A 32 6.12 3.69 -9.65
C CYS A 32 6.34 2.19 -9.89
N PRO A 33 7.55 1.67 -9.61
CA PRO A 33 7.87 0.27 -9.87
C PRO A 33 7.15 -0.68 -8.90
N THR A 34 6.78 -0.18 -7.71
CA THR A 34 6.16 -1.00 -6.66
C THR A 34 4.74 -1.41 -7.01
N CYS A 35 3.96 -0.50 -7.59
CA CYS A 35 2.55 -0.76 -7.91
C CYS A 35 2.31 -0.90 -9.42
N ASN A 36 3.35 -0.97 -10.25
CA ASN A 36 3.22 -0.98 -11.71
C ASN A 36 2.23 0.09 -12.23
N SER A 37 2.41 1.30 -11.71
CA SER A 37 1.59 2.47 -12.04
C SER A 37 0.11 2.44 -11.67
N GLN A 38 -0.34 1.43 -10.90
CA GLN A 38 -1.74 1.31 -10.52
C GLN A 38 -2.14 2.23 -9.35
N GLY A 39 -1.17 2.72 -8.56
CA GLY A 39 -1.44 3.47 -7.32
C GLY A 39 -1.80 2.57 -6.13
N GLU A 40 -2.16 1.32 -6.39
CA GLU A 40 -2.59 0.34 -5.38
C GLU A 40 -1.74 -0.93 -5.47
N VAL A 41 -1.62 -1.67 -4.36
CA VAL A 41 -1.03 -3.02 -4.31
C VAL A 41 -1.99 -3.99 -3.63
N MET A 42 -1.83 -5.29 -3.90
CA MET A 42 -2.61 -6.32 -3.20
C MET A 42 -1.95 -6.66 -1.87
N ALA A 43 -2.73 -6.72 -0.79
CA ALA A 43 -2.29 -7.17 0.52
C ALA A 43 -3.10 -8.40 0.96
N GLU A 44 -2.44 -9.30 1.68
CA GLU A 44 -3.10 -10.41 2.38
C GLU A 44 -3.39 -10.01 3.81
N VAL A 45 -4.68 -10.04 4.18
CA VAL A 45 -5.15 -9.73 5.54
C VAL A 45 -6.02 -10.87 6.06
N TYR A 46 -6.06 -11.05 7.37
CA TYR A 46 -6.96 -12.06 7.95
C TYR A 46 -8.40 -11.58 7.90
N GLU A 47 -9.34 -12.50 7.67
CA GLU A 47 -10.77 -12.20 7.56
C GLU A 47 -11.32 -11.34 8.70
N GLN A 48 -10.91 -11.70 9.92
CA GLN A 48 -11.37 -11.07 11.16
C GLN A 48 -11.00 -9.58 11.25
N LEU A 49 -10.05 -9.13 10.43
CA LEU A 49 -9.50 -7.78 10.44
C LEU A 49 -10.00 -6.96 9.25
N ILE A 50 -10.74 -7.55 8.30
CA ILE A 50 -11.22 -6.84 7.10
C ILE A 50 -12.09 -5.65 7.46
N ASN A 51 -12.97 -5.81 8.46
CA ASN A 51 -13.89 -4.75 8.86
C ASN A 51 -13.19 -3.59 9.60
N ASP A 52 -11.97 -3.81 10.09
CA ASP A 52 -11.19 -2.81 10.81
C ASP A 52 -10.23 -2.04 9.88
N ILE A 53 -10.13 -2.44 8.61
CA ILE A 53 -9.28 -1.77 7.62
C ILE A 53 -10.07 -0.62 6.99
N PRO A 54 -9.64 0.64 7.19
CA PRO A 54 -10.31 1.76 6.54
C PRO A 54 -10.15 1.71 5.03
N GLU A 55 -11.16 2.18 4.30
CA GLU A 55 -11.07 2.33 2.85
C GLU A 55 -9.92 3.27 2.49
N GLY A 56 -9.06 2.85 1.56
CA GLY A 56 -7.86 3.60 1.20
C GLY A 56 -6.71 3.48 2.22
N ALA A 57 -6.74 2.52 3.14
CA ALA A 57 -5.61 2.25 4.01
C ALA A 57 -4.32 1.96 3.21
N THR A 58 -3.21 2.45 3.74
CA THR A 58 -1.86 2.10 3.33
C THR A 58 -1.39 0.82 4.02
N GLY A 59 -0.31 0.22 3.50
CA GLY A 59 0.30 -0.95 4.14
C GLY A 59 0.83 -0.62 5.53
N LYS A 60 1.32 0.62 5.73
CA LYS A 60 1.76 1.12 7.04
C LYS A 60 0.62 1.21 8.06
N GLU A 61 -0.53 1.76 7.67
CA GLU A 61 -1.70 1.86 8.57
C GLU A 61 -2.24 0.47 8.94
N ILE A 62 -2.26 -0.46 7.98
CA ILE A 62 -2.62 -1.86 8.24
C ILE A 62 -1.61 -2.52 9.18
N ALA A 63 -0.31 -2.29 8.99
CA ALA A 63 0.71 -2.82 9.90
C ALA A 63 0.53 -2.28 11.33
N GLU A 64 0.20 -1.00 11.52
CA GLU A 64 -0.06 -0.39 12.83
C GLU A 64 -1.32 -0.95 13.50
N ILE A 65 -2.40 -1.23 12.76
CA ILE A 65 -3.60 -1.92 13.26
C ILE A 65 -3.25 -3.36 13.72
N LEU A 66 -2.30 -3.99 13.03
CA LEU A 66 -1.89 -5.38 13.26
C LEU A 66 -0.69 -5.53 14.21
N GLU A 67 -0.12 -4.44 14.70
CA GLU A 67 0.90 -4.41 15.76
C GLU A 67 0.25 -4.69 17.14
N GLY A 68 -0.37 -5.86 17.19
CA GLY A 68 -0.83 -6.63 18.33
C GLY A 68 -0.67 -8.13 18.08
N ASP A 69 -0.72 -8.59 16.81
CA ASP A 69 -0.48 -9.98 16.44
C ASP A 69 -0.03 -10.13 14.97
N LYS A 70 1.30 -10.27 14.76
CA LYS A 70 1.99 -10.99 13.66
C LYS A 70 1.42 -10.92 12.21
N LYS A 71 2.22 -10.22 11.38
CA LYS A 71 2.62 -10.55 9.98
C LYS A 71 1.65 -10.21 8.83
N VAL A 72 1.85 -9.03 8.25
CA VAL A 72 1.55 -8.77 6.82
C VAL A 72 2.76 -9.20 6.00
N THR A 73 2.55 -10.06 5.00
CA THR A 73 3.51 -10.33 3.93
C THR A 73 3.01 -9.65 2.66
N LEU A 74 3.74 -8.60 2.22
CA LEU A 74 3.53 -7.98 0.92
C LEU A 74 4.15 -8.91 -0.14
N GLN A 75 3.36 -9.30 -1.15
CA GLN A 75 3.85 -10.07 -2.32
C GLN A 75 4.15 -9.15 -3.49
#